data_AF-A0A1B6JKL3-F1
#
_entry.id   AF-A0A1B6JKL3-F1
#
_cell.length_a   1.000
_cell.length_b   1.000
_cell.length_c   1.000
_cell.angle_alpha   90.00
_cell.angle_beta   90.00
_cell.angle_gamma   90.00
#
_symmetry.space_group_name_H-M   'P 1'
#
loop_
_entity.id
_entity.type
_entity.pdbx_description
1 polymer ?
#
loop_
_entity_poly.entity_id
_entity_poly.type
_entity_poly.pdbx_seq_one_letter_code
_entity_poly.pdbx_strand_id
1 'polypeptide(L)'
;QTLCERMAILDTKTSYPGRGKSCATHNRLITVSYSVIVDGKKENVCKTIFMGVYGVTRGKVDILVEKLRASSYGIIETDMRGRHQPPNKTSDDEISGIHQFIDIYPRHESHYARL
;
A
#
# COMPACT_ATOMS: atom_id res chain seq x y z
N GLN A 1 -9.23 1.15 -8.39
CA GLN A 1 -9.02 2.58 -8.05
C GLN A 1 -8.72 2.65 -6.56
N THR A 2 -7.54 3.15 -6.19
CA THR A 2 -7.03 3.15 -4.81
C THR A 2 -7.52 4.39 -4.06
N LEU A 3 -7.91 4.25 -2.78
CA LEU A 3 -8.37 5.38 -1.95
C LEU A 3 -7.28 6.44 -1.73
N CYS A 4 -6.01 6.07 -1.88
CA CYS A 4 -4.84 6.93 -1.72
C CYS A 4 -4.84 8.11 -2.68
N GLU A 5 -5.27 7.92 -3.93
CA GLU A 5 -5.31 8.99 -4.95
C GLU A 5 -6.35 10.08 -4.62
N ARG A 6 -7.27 9.79 -3.70
CA ARG A 6 -8.38 10.65 -3.29
C ARG A 6 -8.14 11.34 -1.95
N MET A 7 -6.99 11.09 -1.32
CA MET A 7 -6.56 11.71 -0.07
C MET A 7 -5.26 12.48 -0.32
N ALA A 8 -5.17 13.70 0.21
CA ALA A 8 -3.97 14.52 0.09
C ALA A 8 -3.53 15.03 1.47
N ILE A 9 -2.25 14.87 1.76
CA ILE A 9 -1.60 15.42 2.94
C ILE A 9 -0.95 16.73 2.53
N LEU A 10 -1.33 17.83 3.21
CA LEU A 10 -0.80 19.15 2.96
C LEU A 10 0.03 19.60 4.16
N ASP A 11 1.29 19.92 3.90
CA ASP A 11 2.19 20.51 4.89
C ASP A 11 1.87 21.99 5.08
N THR A 12 0.92 22.28 5.95
CA THR A 12 0.64 23.65 6.37
C THR A 12 1.68 24.10 7.38
N LYS A 13 2.51 25.09 7.03
CA LYS A 13 3.26 25.87 8.02
C LYS A 13 2.23 26.75 8.76
N THR A 14 1.78 26.33 9.94
CA THR A 14 0.95 27.20 10.80
C THR A 14 1.74 28.49 11.08
N SER A 15 1.30 29.63 10.54
CA SER A 15 2.01 30.91 10.68
C SER A 15 1.65 31.69 11.94
N TYR A 16 0.73 31.19 12.76
CA TYR A 16 0.33 31.87 13.99
C TYR A 16 1.47 31.83 15.01
N PRO A 17 2.00 32.98 15.46
CA PRO A 17 3.00 33.02 16.52
C PRO A 17 2.32 32.62 17.84
N GLY A 18 2.38 31.33 18.17
CA GLY A 18 1.90 30.81 19.46
C GLY A 18 2.72 31.42 20.60
N ARG A 19 2.02 32.03 21.56
CA ARG A 19 2.59 32.58 22.79
C ARG A 19 3.12 31.45 23.68
N GLY A 20 4.45 31.28 23.72
CA GLY A 20 5.16 30.65 24.85
C GLY A 20 5.37 29.13 24.83
N LYS A 21 6.65 28.77 24.61
CA LYS A 21 7.43 27.56 24.93
C LYS A 21 6.74 26.33 25.56
N SER A 22 6.88 25.18 24.89
CA SER A 22 7.52 24.01 25.48
C SER A 22 8.52 23.38 24.49
N CYS A 23 9.67 23.01 25.00
CA CYS A 23 10.73 22.29 24.31
C CYS A 23 10.28 20.85 24.03
N ALA A 24 9.71 20.62 22.87
CA ALA A 24 9.70 19.31 22.26
C ALA A 24 9.64 19.49 20.74
N THR A 25 10.37 18.66 20.03
CA THR A 25 10.38 18.48 18.58
C THR A 25 9.00 18.08 18.06
N HIS A 26 8.00 18.95 18.19
CA HIS A 26 6.68 18.71 17.66
C HIS A 26 6.77 18.95 16.16
N ASN A 27 6.99 17.85 15.41
CA ASN A 27 6.90 17.85 13.96
C ASN A 27 5.66 18.65 13.53
N ARG A 28 5.85 19.53 12.55
CA ARG A 28 4.87 20.48 12.00
C ARG A 28 3.46 19.90 12.01
N LEU A 29 2.48 20.71 12.41
CA LEU A 29 1.05 20.37 12.34
C LEU A 29 0.64 20.20 10.87
N ILE A 30 0.78 18.97 10.36
CA ILE A 30 0.36 18.57 9.02
C ILE A 30 -1.17 18.49 8.97
N THR A 31 -1.77 19.14 7.98
CA THR A 31 -3.22 19.11 7.76
C THR A 31 -3.56 18.03 6.74
N VAL A 32 -4.56 17.19 7.04
CA VAL A 32 -5.05 16.14 6.12
C VAL A 32 -6.30 16.64 5.42
N SER A 33 -6.29 16.63 4.09
CA SER A 33 -7.43 16.97 3.25
C SER A 33 -8.02 15.73 2.58
N TYR A 34 -9.35 15.65 2.55
CA TYR A 34 -10.09 14.53 1.94
C TYR A 34 -10.82 15.03 0.71
N SER A 35 -10.72 14.32 -0.41
CA SER A 35 -11.41 14.69 -1.64
C SER A 35 -12.32 13.57 -2.15
N VAL A 36 -13.46 13.96 -2.72
CA VAL A 36 -14.41 13.06 -3.37
C VAL A 36 -14.59 13.52 -4.81
N ILE A 37 -14.77 12.57 -5.72
CA ILE A 37 -15.06 12.89 -7.12
C ILE A 37 -16.57 12.90 -7.30
N VAL A 38 -17.13 14.07 -7.62
CA VAL A 38 -18.55 14.26 -7.96
C VAL A 38 -18.59 14.85 -9.37
N ASP A 39 -19.27 14.18 -10.30
CA ASP A 39 -19.39 14.62 -11.70
C ASP A 39 -18.06 14.96 -12.38
N GLY A 40 -17.01 14.17 -12.07
CA GLY A 40 -15.66 14.36 -12.62
C GLY A 40 -14.85 15.48 -11.96
N LYS A 41 -15.40 16.22 -11.00
CA LYS A 41 -14.69 17.26 -10.23
C LYS A 41 -14.27 16.73 -8.87
N LYS A 42 -13.06 17.13 -8.42
CA LYS A 42 -12.56 16.83 -7.07
C LYS A 42 -13.08 17.89 -6.10
N GLU A 43 -13.95 17.48 -5.20
CA GLU A 43 -14.51 18.32 -4.14
C GLU A 43 -13.88 17.96 -2.80
N ASN A 44 -13.51 18.98 -2.02
CA ASN A 44 -12.96 18.79 -0.68
C ASN A 44 -14.09 18.54 0.32
N VAL A 45 -13.96 17.48 1.13
CA VAL A 45 -14.97 17.07 2.09
C VAL A 45 -14.37 16.87 3.48
N CYS A 46 -15.23 16.80 4.48
CA CYS A 46 -14.83 16.38 5.81
C CYS A 46 -14.64 14.85 5.88
N LYS A 47 -13.94 14.39 6.93
CA LYS A 47 -13.65 12.97 7.15
C LYS A 47 -14.92 12.10 7.22
N THR A 48 -16.00 12.60 7.81
CA THR A 48 -17.26 11.84 7.97
C THR A 48 -17.96 11.60 6.64
N ILE A 49 -18.03 12.62 5.77
CA ILE A 49 -18.57 12.48 4.42
C ILE A 49 -17.72 11.51 3.60
N PHE A 50 -16.39 11.65 3.66
CA PHE A 50 -15.49 10.73 2.96
C PHE A 50 -15.72 9.27 3.37
N MET A 51 -15.88 9.01 4.68
CA MET A 51 -16.20 7.69 5.21
C MET A 51 -17.56 7.18 4.71
N GLY A 52 -18.59 8.04 4.68
CA GLY A 52 -19.93 7.68 4.21
C GLY A 52 -19.96 7.36 2.71
N VAL A 53 -19.29 8.18 1.90
CA VAL A 53 -19.26 8.01 0.44
C VAL A 53 -18.53 6.72 0.03
N TYR A 54 -17.41 6.41 0.68
CA TYR A 54 -16.60 5.23 0.32
C TYR A 54 -16.89 3.99 1.18
N GLY A 55 -17.79 4.07 2.17
CA GLY A 55 -18.10 2.97 3.08
C GLY A 55 -16.89 2.52 3.92
N VAL A 56 -16.00 3.45 4.28
CA VAL A 56 -14.73 3.14 4.96
C VAL A 56 -14.83 3.45 6.45
N THR A 57 -14.35 2.55 7.29
CA THR A 57 -14.31 2.75 8.73
C THR A 57 -13.25 3.76 9.13
N ARG A 58 -13.46 4.44 10.26
CA ARG A 58 -12.52 5.43 10.80
C ARG A 58 -11.09 4.88 10.92
N GLY A 59 -10.95 3.67 11.47
CA GLY A 59 -9.63 3.04 11.66
C GLY A 59 -8.88 2.80 10.35
N LYS A 60 -9.58 2.41 9.28
CA LYS A 60 -8.96 2.27 7.95
C LYS A 60 -8.44 3.62 7.43
N VAL A 61 -9.23 4.69 7.60
CA VAL A 61 -8.80 6.05 7.20
C VAL A 61 -7.58 6.49 8.00
N ASP A 62 -7.55 6.23 9.31
CA ASP A 62 -6.42 6.60 10.17
C ASP A 62 -5.13 5.84 9.79
N ILE A 63 -5.22 4.53 9.57
CA ILE A 63 -4.10 3.71 9.07
C ILE A 63 -3.61 4.21 7.70
N LEU A 64 -4.53 4.57 6.80
CA LEU A 64 -4.17 5.11 5.49
C LEU A 64 -3.40 6.43 5.61
N VAL A 65 -3.87 7.34 6.47
CA VAL A 65 -3.16 8.60 6.75
C VAL A 65 -1.78 8.34 7.33
N GLU A 66 -1.65 7.43 8.29
CA GLU A 66 -0.37 7.07 8.90
C GLU A 66 0.61 6.49 7.87
N LYS A 67 0.16 5.54 7.04
CA LYS A 67 0.97 4.96 5.97
C LYS A 67 1.39 5.99 4.93
N LEU A 68 0.49 6.90 4.58
CA LEU A 68 0.76 7.97 3.63
C LEU A 68 1.76 9.00 4.19
N ARG A 69 1.76 9.22 5.52
CA ARG A 69 2.77 10.03 6.22
C ARG A 69 4.14 9.36 6.29
N ALA A 70 4.17 8.05 6.53
CA ALA A 70 5.43 7.29 6.57
C ALA A 70 6.09 7.18 5.19
N SER A 71 5.28 7.21 4.12
CA SER A 71 5.78 7.17 2.75
C SER A 71 6.36 8.52 2.31
N SER A 72 7.63 8.52 1.90
CA SER A 72 8.34 9.70 1.37
C SER A 72 7.80 10.19 0.03
N TYR A 73 7.19 9.31 -0.78
CA TYR A 73 6.75 9.60 -2.16
C TYR A 73 5.22 9.70 -2.30
N GLY A 74 4.48 9.69 -1.19
CA GLY A 74 3.01 9.61 -1.21
C GLY A 74 2.42 8.32 -1.80
N ILE A 75 3.23 7.26 -1.94
CA ILE A 75 2.80 5.94 -2.43
C ILE A 75 2.73 4.98 -1.24
N ILE A 76 1.55 4.43 -0.98
CA ILE A 76 1.38 3.41 0.05
C ILE A 76 1.90 2.08 -0.48
N GLU A 77 2.80 1.43 0.27
CA GLU A 77 3.28 0.10 -0.05
C GLU A 77 2.13 -0.92 -0.18
N THR A 78 2.28 -1.84 -1.14
CA THR A 78 1.30 -2.90 -1.36
C THR A 78 1.21 -3.84 -0.17
N ASP A 79 0.07 -4.50 -0.01
CA ASP A 79 -0.12 -5.49 1.05
C ASP A 79 0.90 -6.63 0.95
N MET A 80 1.69 -6.84 2.00
CA MET A 80 2.73 -7.86 2.06
C MET A 80 2.28 -9.16 2.74
N ARG A 81 0.99 -9.30 3.10
CA ARG A 81 0.47 -10.58 3.61
C ARG A 81 0.66 -11.69 2.58
N GLY A 82 1.08 -12.86 3.05
CA GLY A 82 1.34 -14.03 2.20
C GLY A 82 2.55 -13.92 1.28
N ARG A 83 3.30 -12.80 1.31
CA ARG A 83 4.53 -12.61 0.52
C ARG A 83 5.81 -12.95 1.29
N HIS A 84 5.68 -13.52 2.49
CA HIS A 84 6.82 -14.00 3.25
C HIS A 84 7.40 -15.25 2.58
N GLN A 85 8.70 -15.28 2.34
CA GLN A 85 9.37 -16.45 1.81
C GLN A 85 9.35 -17.56 2.87
N PRO A 86 8.69 -18.72 2.62
CA PRO A 86 8.64 -19.76 3.61
C PRO A 86 10.05 -20.29 3.91
N PRO A 87 10.36 -20.63 5.17
CA PRO A 87 11.69 -21.10 5.55
C PRO A 87 12.05 -22.42 4.87
N ASN A 88 11.04 -23.22 4.52
CA ASN A 88 11.20 -24.51 3.85
C ASN A 88 11.13 -24.38 2.31
N LYS A 89 11.30 -23.17 1.76
CA LYS A 89 11.32 -22.99 0.31
C LYS A 89 12.59 -23.62 -0.25
N THR A 90 12.44 -24.56 -1.18
CA THR A 90 13.55 -25.14 -1.94
C THR A 90 14.33 -24.04 -2.64
N SER A 91 15.66 -24.16 -2.64
CA SER A 91 16.52 -23.17 -3.29
C SER A 91 16.35 -23.22 -4.81
N ASP A 92 16.56 -22.09 -5.47
CA ASP A 92 16.46 -22.03 -6.94
C ASP A 92 17.51 -22.92 -7.62
N ASP A 93 18.66 -23.14 -6.95
CA ASP A 93 19.72 -24.04 -7.40
C ASP A 93 19.28 -25.52 -7.36
N GLU A 94 18.64 -25.95 -6.27
CA GLU A 94 18.08 -27.30 -6.15
C GLU A 94 16.96 -27.55 -7.17
N ILE A 95 16.08 -26.57 -7.36
CA ILE A 95 15.02 -26.63 -8.39
C ILE A 95 15.64 -26.80 -9.77
N SER A 96 16.66 -26.00 -10.09
CA SER A 96 17.37 -26.07 -11.37
C SER A 96 18.06 -27.42 -11.57
N GLY A 97 18.66 -27.97 -10.51
CA GLY A 97 19.28 -29.30 -10.52
C GLY A 97 18.27 -30.43 -10.77
N ILE A 98 17.08 -30.35 -10.16
CA ILE A 98 15.99 -31.31 -10.39
C ILE A 98 15.52 -31.24 -11.84
N HIS A 99 15.33 -30.05 -12.39
CA HIS A 99 14.92 -29.89 -13.80
C HIS A 99 15.96 -30.48 -14.76
N GLN A 100 17.25 -30.17 -14.55
CA GLN A 100 18.34 -30.75 -15.34
C GLN A 100 18.34 -32.27 -15.25
N PHE A 101 18.16 -32.83 -14.04
CA PHE A 101 18.08 -34.27 -13.84
C PHE A 101 16.91 -34.91 -14.59
N ILE A 102 15.71 -34.30 -14.55
CA ILE A 102 14.54 -34.78 -15.28
C ILE A 102 14.79 -34.78 -16.79
N ASP A 103 15.43 -33.73 -17.31
CA ASP A 103 15.69 -33.59 -18.75
C ASP A 103 16.78 -34.52 -19.29
N ILE A 104 17.60 -35.12 -18.43
CA ILE A 104 18.54 -36.20 -18.82
C ILE A 104 17.78 -37.45 -19.31
N TYR A 105 16.58 -37.70 -18.79
CA TYR A 105 15.82 -38.88 -19.17
C TYR A 105 15.08 -38.64 -20.50
N PRO A 106 15.25 -39.53 -21.50
CA PRO A 106 14.55 -39.38 -22.75
C PRO A 106 13.05 -39.48 -22.52
N ARG A 107 12.32 -38.47 -22.97
CA ARG A 107 10.86 -38.47 -22.90
C ARG A 107 10.35 -39.52 -23.89
N HIS A 108 9.75 -40.57 -23.37
CA HIS A 108 9.18 -41.64 -24.18
C HIS A 108 7.74 -41.29 -24.57
N GLU A 109 7.44 -41.23 -25.86
CA GLU A 109 6.06 -41.14 -26.34
C GLU A 109 5.34 -42.47 -26.06
N SER A 110 4.42 -42.47 -25.09
CA SER A 110 3.56 -43.63 -24.87
C SER A 110 2.38 -43.64 -25.85
N HIS A 111 1.88 -44.83 -26.21
CA HIS A 111 0.68 -45.01 -27.03
C HIS A 111 -0.56 -44.30 -26.42
N TYR A 112 -0.59 -44.16 -25.10
CA TYR A 112 -1.63 -43.43 -24.38
C TYR A 112 -1.44 -41.89 -24.37
N ALA A 113 -0.29 -41.38 -24.83
CA ALA A 113 -0.02 -39.94 -24.91
C ALA A 113 -0.41 -39.31 -26.25
N ARG A 114 -0.96 -40.10 -27.20
CA ARG A 114 -1.34 -39.66 -28.56
C ARG A 114 -2.86 -39.63 -28.80
N LEU A 115 -3.67 -39.76 -27.75
CA LEU A 115 -5.15 -39.68 -27.82
C LEU A 115 -5.64 -38.24 -27.62
#